data_AF-A0A7C7VEJ5-F1
#
_entry.id   AF-A0A7C7VEJ5-F1
#
_cell.length_a   1.000
_cell.length_b   1.000
_cell.length_c   1.000
_cell.angle_alpha   90.00
_cell.angle_beta   90.00
_cell.angle_gamma   90.00
#
_symmetry.space_group_name_H-M   'P 1'
#
loop_
_entity.id
_entity.type
_entity.pdbx_description
1 polymer ?
#
loop_
_entity_poly.entity_id
_entity_poly.type
_entity_poly.pdbx_seq_one_letter_code
_entity_poly.pdbx_strand_id
1 'polypeptide(L)'
;MNDNLGLFYYPVLHNRKVRMYVRPGIEEIEFRMWDQDDKSLWEEHGWVPWSAIQQAAELYRSEKRQGLPPLHMYDIEIAKRLIRDFVADDLN
;
A
#
# COMPACT_ATOMS: atom_id res chain seq x y z
N MET A 1 9.75 8.52 4.66
CA MET A 1 9.80 8.12 3.23
C MET A 1 8.58 8.71 2.55
N ASN A 2 8.75 9.83 1.84
CA ASN A 2 7.69 10.48 1.06
C ASN A 2 8.28 11.00 -0.25
N ASP A 3 7.41 11.27 -1.23
CA ASP A 3 7.71 12.05 -2.42
C ASP A 3 6.46 12.83 -2.86
N ASN A 4 6.46 13.36 -4.08
CA ASN A 4 5.36 14.15 -4.63
C ASN A 4 4.02 13.37 -4.76
N LEU A 5 4.05 12.03 -4.72
CA LEU A 5 2.86 11.17 -4.79
C LEU A 5 2.34 10.78 -3.40
N GLY A 6 3.14 10.99 -2.35
CA GLY A 6 2.75 10.83 -0.94
C GLY A 6 3.71 9.99 -0.12
N LEU A 7 3.21 9.48 1.01
CA LEU A 7 3.96 8.56 1.87
C LEU A 7 4.00 7.18 1.24
N PHE A 8 5.17 6.53 1.29
CA PHE A 8 5.33 5.18 0.77
C PHE A 8 6.35 4.35 1.55
N TYR A 9 6.29 3.04 1.36
CA TYR A 9 7.37 2.11 1.69
C TYR A 9 7.68 1.21 0.51
N TYR A 10 8.82 0.51 0.59
CA TYR A 10 9.20 -0.53 -0.36
C TYR A 10 8.68 -1.88 0.15
N PRO A 11 7.63 -2.44 -0.46
CA PRO A 11 7.07 -3.72 -0.01
C PRO A 11 8.03 -4.89 -0.25
N VAL A 12 8.96 -4.73 -1.20
CA VAL A 12 10.00 -5.71 -1.52
C VAL A 12 11.36 -5.04 -1.33
N LEU A 13 12.08 -5.37 -0.25
CA LEU A 13 13.35 -4.70 0.11
C LEU A 13 14.39 -4.72 -1.01
N HIS A 14 14.42 -5.81 -1.79
CA HIS A 14 15.38 -6.02 -2.87
C HIS A 14 14.93 -5.42 -4.21
N ASN A 15 13.67 -4.96 -4.30
CA ASN A 15 13.11 -4.32 -5.48
C ASN A 15 12.53 -2.94 -5.14
N ARG A 16 13.36 -1.91 -5.30
CA ARG A 16 12.97 -0.50 -5.04
C ARG A 16 12.16 0.15 -6.17
N LYS A 17 11.84 -0.60 -7.23
CA LYS A 17 11.00 -0.11 -8.32
C LYS A 17 9.52 -0.11 -7.94
N VAL A 18 9.13 -1.04 -7.07
CA VAL A 18 7.77 -1.10 -6.53
C VAL A 18 7.69 -0.28 -5.26
N ARG A 19 6.69 0.59 -5.17
CA ARG A 19 6.37 1.37 -3.98
C ARG A 19 4.92 1.09 -3.59
N MET A 20 4.70 0.97 -2.30
CA MET A 20 3.36 0.93 -1.72
C MET A 20 3.10 2.27 -1.05
N TYR A 21 2.25 3.08 -1.68
CA TYR A 21 1.80 4.34 -1.12
C TYR A 21 0.72 4.11 -0.08
N VAL A 22 0.73 4.94 0.95
CA VAL A 22 -0.20 4.88 2.07
C VAL A 22 -0.71 6.27 2.40
N ARG A 23 -1.99 6.36 2.75
CA ARG A 23 -2.59 7.61 3.26
C ARG A 23 -3.68 7.31 4.28
N PRO A 24 -3.96 8.26 5.20
CA PRO A 24 -5.22 8.22 5.93
C PRO A 24 -6.37 8.43 4.95
N GLY A 25 -7.31 7.47 4.90
CA GLY A 25 -8.62 7.65 4.27
C GLY A 25 -9.62 8.24 5.25
N ILE A 26 -10.89 8.29 4.85
CA ILE A 26 -11.98 8.83 5.69
C ILE A 26 -12.23 7.91 6.89
N GLU A 27 -12.23 6.59 6.68
CA GLU A 27 -12.54 5.59 7.71
C GLU A 27 -11.34 4.74 8.10
N GLU A 28 -10.46 4.45 7.15
CA GLU A 28 -9.31 3.58 7.34
C GLU A 28 -8.11 3.98 6.47
N ILE A 29 -6.95 3.36 6.71
CA ILE A 29 -5.76 3.56 5.89
C ILE A 29 -6.00 2.94 4.51
N GLU A 30 -5.65 3.70 3.49
CA GLU A 30 -5.73 3.26 2.11
C GLU A 30 -4.33 3.04 1.55
N PHE A 31 -4.25 2.08 0.62
CA PHE A 31 -3.03 1.65 -0.03
C PHE A 31 -3.15 1.84 -1.53
N ARG A 32 -2.05 2.20 -2.19
CA ARG A 32 -1.98 2.24 -3.65
C ARG A 32 -0.60 1.82 -4.12
N MET A 33 -0.57 0.83 -5.01
CA MET A 33 0.67 0.33 -5.56
C MET A 33 1.13 1.21 -6.71
N TRP A 34 2.44 1.31 -6.87
CA TRP A 34 3.09 1.98 -7.98
C TRP A 34 4.32 1.16 -8.37
N ASP A 35 4.53 1.00 -9.68
CA ASP A 35 5.73 0.38 -10.21
C ASP A 35 6.44 1.36 -11.15
N GLN A 36 7.76 1.48 -11.01
CA GLN A 36 8.58 2.28 -11.90
C GLN A 36 8.64 1.71 -13.32
N ASP A 37 8.60 0.38 -13.46
CA ASP A 37 8.64 -0.30 -14.75
C ASP A 37 7.26 -0.30 -15.43
N ASP A 38 6.18 -0.12 -14.66
CA ASP A 38 4.80 -0.02 -15.15
C ASP A 38 4.07 1.18 -14.53
N LYS A 39 4.17 2.32 -15.21
CA LYS A 39 3.54 3.57 -14.75
C LYS A 39 2.02 3.56 -14.92
N SER A 40 1.47 2.77 -15.85
CA SER A 40 0.01 2.77 -16.07
C SER A 40 -0.72 2.16 -14.88
N LEU A 41 -0.03 1.31 -14.10
CA LEU A 41 -0.53 0.77 -12.84
C LEU A 41 -1.02 1.87 -11.88
N TRP A 42 -0.34 3.02 -11.85
CA TRP A 42 -0.82 4.15 -11.04
C TRP A 42 -2.05 4.82 -11.64
N GLU A 43 -2.12 4.98 -12.95
CA GLU A 43 -3.23 5.66 -13.61
C GLU A 43 -4.51 4.82 -13.60
N GLU A 44 -4.37 3.51 -13.78
CA GLU A 44 -5.47 2.55 -13.89
C GLU A 44 -6.02 2.09 -12.53
N HIS A 45 -5.18 2.08 -11.48
CA HIS A 45 -5.59 1.64 -10.16
C HIS A 45 -5.83 2.79 -9.19
N GLY A 46 -6.89 2.67 -8.40
CA GLY A 46 -7.23 3.60 -7.33
C GLY A 46 -6.61 3.24 -5.98
N TRP A 47 -6.97 4.04 -4.98
CA TRP A 47 -6.70 3.73 -3.58
C TRP A 47 -7.61 2.60 -3.11
N VAL A 48 -7.03 1.66 -2.36
CA VAL A 48 -7.73 0.48 -1.85
C VAL A 48 -7.73 0.52 -0.32
N PRO A 49 -8.91 0.47 0.32
CA PRO A 49 -9.00 0.41 1.77
C PRO A 49 -8.44 -0.89 2.34
N TRP A 50 -7.89 -0.83 3.56
CA TRP A 50 -7.35 -2.00 4.26
C TRP A 50 -8.35 -3.16 4.36
N SER A 51 -9.61 -2.87 4.71
CA SER A 51 -10.67 -3.87 4.79
C SER A 51 -10.92 -4.60 3.47
N ALA A 52 -10.82 -3.92 2.32
CA ALA A 52 -10.98 -4.55 1.00
C ALA A 52 -9.81 -5.49 0.69
N ILE A 53 -8.59 -5.13 1.09
CA ILE A 53 -7.40 -6.01 0.97
C ILE A 53 -7.58 -7.25 1.84
N GLN A 54 -8.08 -7.11 3.07
CA GLN A 54 -8.35 -8.23 3.96
C GLN A 54 -9.45 -9.16 3.42
N GLN A 55 -10.52 -8.61 2.85
CA GLN A 55 -11.59 -9.40 2.23
C GLN A 55 -11.08 -10.17 0.99
N ALA A 56 -10.31 -9.51 0.13
CA ALA A 56 -9.66 -10.17 -1.00
C ALA A 56 -8.72 -11.29 -0.52
N ALA A 57 -7.97 -11.06 0.56
CA ALA A 57 -7.11 -12.09 1.15
C ALA A 57 -7.87 -13.36 1.53
N GLU A 58 -9.00 -13.18 2.21
CA GLU A 58 -9.83 -14.27 2.70
C GLU A 58 -10.43 -15.07 1.55
N LEU A 59 -10.93 -14.38 0.50
CA LEU A 59 -11.46 -15.00 -0.70
C LEU A 59 -10.40 -15.85 -1.43
N TYR A 60 -9.17 -15.36 -1.53
CA TYR A 60 -8.09 -16.11 -2.15
C TYR A 60 -7.67 -17.35 -1.35
N ARG A 61 -7.65 -17.27 -0.02
CA ARG A 61 -7.41 -18.44 0.84
C ARG A 61 -8.50 -19.49 0.69
N SER A 62 -9.76 -19.07 0.65
CA SER A 62 -10.91 -19.99 0.63
C SER A 62 -11.07 -20.68 -0.72
N GLU A 63 -10.78 -20.00 -1.83
CA GLU A 63 -10.99 -20.53 -3.18
C GLU A 63 -9.79 -21.31 -3.77
N LYS A 64 -8.68 -21.44 -3.03
CA LYS A 64 -7.43 -22.08 -3.50
C LYS A 64 -7.02 -21.65 -4.92
N ARG A 65 -7.33 -20.41 -5.31
CA ARG A 65 -7.01 -19.89 -6.65
C ARG A 65 -5.49 -19.93 -6.84
N GLN A 66 -5.03 -20.33 -8.03
CA GLN A 66 -3.65 -20.13 -8.41
C GLN A 66 -3.44 -18.67 -8.81
N GLY A 67 -2.56 -17.99 -8.08
CA GLY A 67 -2.38 -16.53 -8.11
C GLY A 67 -2.73 -15.91 -6.77
N LEU A 68 -1.98 -14.90 -6.34
CA LEU A 68 -2.21 -14.18 -5.10
C LEU A 68 -2.42 -12.70 -5.44
N PRO A 69 -3.40 -12.00 -4.83
CA PRO A 69 -3.20 -10.60 -4.54
C PRO A 69 -1.97 -10.59 -3.63
N PRO A 70 -0.95 -9.77 -3.89
CA PRO A 70 0.31 -9.91 -3.23
C PRO A 70 0.22 -9.38 -1.79
N LEU A 71 -0.47 -10.10 -0.91
CA LEU A 71 -0.76 -9.68 0.47
C LEU A 71 0.50 -9.41 1.26
N HIS A 72 1.58 -10.14 0.96
CA HIS A 72 2.90 -9.92 1.52
C HIS A 72 3.47 -8.52 1.22
N MET A 73 2.92 -7.81 0.23
CA MET A 73 3.29 -6.43 -0.08
C MET A 73 2.56 -5.40 0.78
N TYR A 74 1.52 -5.79 1.53
CA TYR A 74 0.74 -4.88 2.36
C TYR A 74 1.08 -5.07 3.84
N ASP A 75 1.62 -4.03 4.47
CA ASP A 75 1.95 -3.98 5.89
C ASP A 75 1.26 -2.77 6.55
N ILE A 76 0.23 -3.04 7.34
CA ILE A 76 -0.57 -2.03 8.05
C ILE A 76 0.21 -1.36 9.18
N GLU A 77 1.17 -2.04 9.81
CA GLU A 77 1.93 -1.48 10.93
C GLU A 77 2.98 -0.51 10.42
N ILE A 78 3.64 -0.80 9.29
CA ILE A 78 4.49 0.15 8.59
C ILE A 78 3.68 1.37 8.14
N ALA A 79 2.48 1.17 7.58
CA ALA A 79 1.63 2.26 7.14
C ALA A 79 1.24 3.21 8.29
N LYS A 80 0.76 2.66 9.40
CA LYS A 80 0.44 3.42 10.63
C LYS A 80 1.66 4.18 11.15
N ARG A 81 2.82 3.53 11.16
CA ARG A 81 4.06 4.16 11.63
C ARG A 81 4.48 5.33 10.75
N LEU A 82 4.47 5.16 9.43
CA LEU A 82 4.82 6.21 8.48
C LEU A 82 3.91 7.43 8.59
N ILE A 83 2.60 7.21 8.70
CA ILE A 83 1.63 8.30 8.85
C ILE A 83 1.86 9.04 10.17
N ARG A 84 2.09 8.31 11.27
CA ARG A 84 2.37 8.92 12.58
C ARG A 84 3.65 9.76 12.55
N ASP A 85 4.74 9.21 12.02
CA ASP A 85 6.03 9.89 11.97
C ASP A 85 5.91 11.15 11.08
N PHE A 86 5.22 11.06 9.95
CA PHE A 86 4.98 12.22 9.07
C PHE A 86 4.18 13.34 9.73
N VAL A 87 3.11 13.01 10.45
CA VAL A 87 2.31 14.01 11.19
C VAL A 87 3.12 14.64 12.33
N ALA A 88 3.97 13.87 13.00
CA ALA A 88 4.84 14.40 14.06
C ALA A 88 5.92 15.35 13.52
N ASP A 89 6.46 15.06 12.33
CA ASP A 89 7.46 15.91 11.68
C ASP A 89 6.85 17.22 11.15
N ASP A 90 5.60 17.22 10.68
CA ASP A 90 4.92 18.43 10.15
C ASP A 90 4.51 19.44 11.26
N LEU A 91 4.47 18.98 12.52
CA LEU A 91 4.11 19.81 13.68
C LEU A 91 5.32 20.43 14.40
N ASN A 92 6.55 20.15 13.96
CA ASN A 92 7.80 20.67 14.54
C ASN A 92 8.52 21.63 13.57
#